data_AF-A0A9E1YYV6-F1
#
_entry.id   AF-A0A9E1YYV6-F1
#
_cell.length_a   1.000
_cell.length_b   1.000
_cell.length_c   1.000
_cell.angle_alpha   90.00
_cell.angle_beta   90.00
_cell.angle_gamma   90.00
#
_symmetry.space_group_name_H-M   'P 1'
#
loop_
_entity.id
_entity.type
_entity.pdbx_description
1 polymer ?
#
loop_
_entity_poly.entity_id
_entity_poly.type
_entity_poly.pdbx_seq_one_letter_code
_entity_poly.pdbx_strand_id
1 'polypeptide(L)'
;MRLEKTFRFEAAHWLPHVPDGHKCGRMHGHSFRVTIAVEGEMDPHSGWVIDYGDIKSAFAPLEQQLDHFCLNEIEGLENPTSEVLSKW
;
A
#
# COMPACT_ATOMS: atom_id res chain seq x y z
N MET A 1 3.51 -1.81 -22.59
CA MET A 1 2.20 -1.29 -22.14
C MET A 1 2.19 -1.20 -20.61
N ARG A 2 1.46 -0.25 -20.01
CA ARG A 2 1.36 -0.09 -18.54
C ARG A 2 -0.09 -0.28 -18.10
N LEU A 3 -0.29 -1.10 -17.07
CA LEU A 3 -1.56 -1.31 -16.38
C LEU A 3 -1.45 -0.85 -14.94
N GLU A 4 -2.54 -0.32 -14.39
CA GLU A 4 -2.60 0.12 -13.01
C GLU A 4 -3.88 -0.37 -12.34
N LYS A 5 -3.74 -0.88 -11.11
CA LYS A 5 -4.87 -1.25 -10.27
C LYS A 5 -4.75 -0.56 -8.93
N THR A 6 -5.83 0.09 -8.51
CA THR A 6 -5.87 0.83 -7.25
C THR A 6 -6.69 0.07 -6.21
N PHE A 7 -6.15 -0.01 -5.00
CA PHE A 7 -6.77 -0.59 -3.82
C PHE A 7 -6.90 0.48 -2.73
N ARG A 8 -7.74 0.19 -1.73
CA ARG A 8 -7.91 1.03 -0.55
C ARG A 8 -7.90 0.16 0.69
N PHE A 9 -7.32 0.68 1.75
CA PHE A 9 -7.37 0.06 3.06
C PHE A 9 -7.44 1.15 4.14
N GLU A 10 -8.02 0.83 5.27
CA GLU A 10 -8.21 1.74 6.40
C GLU A 10 -7.21 1.37 7.50
N ALA A 11 -6.31 2.27 7.88
CA ALA A 11 -5.32 1.95 8.92
C ALA A 11 -5.02 3.13 9.83
N ALA A 12 -4.57 2.81 11.04
CA ALA A 12 -4.05 3.78 12.00
C ALA A 12 -2.52 3.82 11.98
N HIS A 13 -1.93 4.98 12.25
CA HIS A 13 -0.49 5.12 12.45
C HIS A 13 -0.12 6.38 13.24
N TRP A 14 1.17 6.49 13.58
CA TRP A 14 1.82 7.74 13.98
C TRP A 14 3.25 7.79 13.42
N LEU A 15 3.81 8.98 13.30
CA LEU A 15 5.19 9.18 12.86
C LEU A 15 6.09 9.45 14.07
N PRO A 16 7.04 8.55 14.42
CA PRO A 16 7.83 8.66 15.66
C PRO A 16 8.92 9.73 15.62
N HIS A 17 9.32 10.22 14.44
CA HIS A 17 10.49 11.09 14.27
C HIS A 17 10.15 12.56 13.94
N VAL A 18 8.89 12.96 14.12
CA VAL A 18 8.48 14.35 13.91
C VAL A 18 8.75 15.18 15.17
N PRO A 19 8.89 16.53 15.05
CA PRO A 19 9.08 17.39 16.21
C PRO A 19 7.95 17.30 17.24
N ASP A 20 8.26 17.60 18.50
CA ASP A 20 7.27 17.64 19.58
C ASP A 20 6.09 18.56 19.23
N GLY A 21 4.87 18.07 19.50
CA GLY A 21 3.63 18.78 19.18
C GLY A 21 3.20 18.71 17.72
N HIS A 22 4.00 18.13 16.81
CA HIS A 22 3.62 17.96 15.41
C HIS A 22 2.42 17.00 15.27
N LYS A 23 1.46 17.36 14.40
CA LYS A 23 0.17 16.64 14.30
C LYS A 23 0.31 15.14 13.95
N CYS A 24 1.29 14.79 13.11
CA CYS A 24 1.49 13.41 12.65
C CYS A 24 2.14 12.51 13.72
N GLY A 25 2.68 13.09 14.80
CA GLY A 25 3.22 12.31 15.93
C GLY A 25 2.12 11.79 16.86
N ARG A 26 0.88 12.25 16.68
CA ARG A 26 -0.29 11.71 17.40
C ARG A 26 -0.81 10.46 16.69
N MET A 27 -1.42 9.56 17.47
CA MET A 27 -2.22 8.47 16.91
C MET A 27 -3.35 9.06 16.04
N HIS A 28 -3.39 8.65 14.78
CA HIS A 28 -4.42 9.00 13.81
C HIS A 28 -4.53 7.89 12.76
N GLY A 29 -5.34 8.09 11.72
CA GLY A 29 -5.48 7.12 10.65
C GLY A 29 -5.94 7.75 9.35
N HIS A 30 -5.91 6.94 8.29
CA HIS A 30 -6.29 7.34 6.95
C HIS A 30 -7.01 6.20 6.22
N SER A 31 -7.86 6.60 5.27
CA SER A 31 -8.26 5.77 4.14
C SER A 31 -7.13 5.79 3.11
N PHE A 32 -6.16 4.88 3.26
CA PHE A 32 -5.02 4.79 2.37
C PHE A 32 -5.45 4.32 0.99
N ARG A 33 -4.71 4.77 -0.02
CA ARG A 33 -4.89 4.36 -1.41
C ARG A 33 -3.55 3.94 -1.97
N VAL A 34 -3.47 2.71 -2.46
CA VAL A 34 -2.27 2.16 -3.10
C VAL A 34 -2.59 1.83 -4.56
N THR A 35 -1.66 2.17 -5.46
CA THR A 35 -1.78 1.87 -6.88
C THR A 35 -0.62 0.97 -7.25
N ILE A 36 -0.94 -0.24 -7.70
CA ILE A 36 0.04 -1.19 -8.22
C ILE A 36 0.10 -0.99 -9.73
N ALA A 37 1.29 -0.67 -10.23
CA ALA A 37 1.56 -0.51 -11.65
C ALA A 37 2.36 -1.72 -12.17
N VAL A 38 1.94 -2.27 -13.31
CA VAL A 38 2.62 -3.37 -13.99
C VAL A 38 2.94 -2.93 -15.42
N GLU A 39 4.19 -3.08 -15.82
CA GLU A 39 4.65 -2.79 -17.18
C GLU A 39 5.07 -4.08 -17.87
N GLY A 40 4.65 -4.24 -19.13
CA GLY A 40 4.98 -5.43 -19.91
C GLY A 40 4.45 -5.38 -21.33
N GLU A 41 4.81 -6.41 -22.09
CA GLU A 41 4.28 -6.65 -23.43
C GLU A 41 2.88 -7.27 -23.35
N MET A 42 2.04 -6.95 -24.33
CA MET A 42 0.71 -7.55 -24.43
C MET A 42 0.86 -8.96 -25.04
N ASP A 43 0.30 -9.95 -24.37
CA ASP A 43 0.26 -11.31 -24.90
C ASP A 43 -0.67 -11.36 -26.15
N PRO A 44 -0.20 -11.85 -27.31
CA PRO A 44 -1.00 -11.84 -28.54
C PRO A 44 -2.26 -12.70 -28.52
N HIS A 45 -2.34 -13.70 -27.62
CA HIS A 45 -3.49 -14.60 -27.53
C HIS A 45 -4.60 -14.03 -26.64
N SER A 46 -4.24 -13.57 -25.45
CA SER A 46 -5.17 -13.03 -24.44
C SER A 46 -5.47 -11.54 -24.63
N GLY A 47 -4.58 -10.78 -25.25
CA GLY A 47 -4.77 -9.36 -25.52
C GLY A 47 -4.58 -8.45 -24.30
N TRP A 48 -3.90 -8.93 -23.25
CA TRP A 48 -3.54 -8.12 -22.08
C TRP A 48 -2.10 -8.38 -21.63
N VAL A 49 -1.59 -7.55 -20.72
CA VAL A 49 -0.28 -7.77 -20.08
C VAL A 49 -0.40 -8.82 -18.96
N ILE A 50 -1.44 -8.68 -18.13
CA ILE A 50 -1.78 -9.58 -17.02
C ILE A 50 -3.25 -9.38 -16.65
N ASP A 51 -3.91 -10.39 -16.08
CA ASP A 51 -5.26 -10.25 -15.54
C ASP A 51 -5.26 -9.37 -14.27
N TYR A 52 -6.22 -8.45 -14.17
CA TYR A 52 -6.42 -7.66 -12.94
C TYR A 52 -6.75 -8.52 -11.71
N GLY A 53 -7.29 -9.72 -11.89
CA GLY A 53 -7.52 -10.73 -10.86
C GLY A 53 -6.21 -11.25 -10.25
N ASP A 54 -5.17 -11.40 -11.06
CA ASP A 54 -3.85 -11.83 -10.59
C ASP A 54 -3.18 -10.73 -9.75
N ILE A 55 -3.28 -9.47 -10.18
CA ILE A 55 -2.81 -8.32 -9.40
C ILE A 55 -3.52 -8.28 -8.03
N LYS A 56 -4.83 -8.52 -8.00
CA LYS A 56 -5.61 -8.57 -6.74
C LYS A 56 -5.15 -9.73 -5.85
N SER A 57 -4.98 -10.92 -6.41
CA SER A 57 -4.57 -12.10 -5.66
C SER A 57 -3.16 -11.95 -5.09
N ALA A 58 -2.25 -11.32 -5.84
CA ALA A 58 -0.90 -11.01 -5.37
C ALA A 58 -0.89 -9.97 -4.24
N PHE A 59 -1.78 -8.98 -4.27
CA PHE A 59 -1.89 -7.95 -3.24
C PHE A 59 -2.62 -8.41 -1.97
N ALA A 60 -3.55 -9.37 -2.08
CA ALA A 60 -4.42 -9.77 -0.98
C ALA A 60 -3.70 -10.14 0.35
N PRO A 61 -2.54 -10.85 0.36
CA PRO A 61 -1.82 -11.12 1.60
C PRO A 61 -1.21 -9.86 2.26
N LEU A 62 -0.89 -8.83 1.46
CA LEU A 62 -0.43 -7.54 1.98
C LEU A 62 -1.62 -6.72 2.49
N GLU A 63 -2.72 -6.70 1.76
CA GLU A 63 -3.97 -6.06 2.19
C GLU A 63 -4.42 -6.58 3.57
N GLN A 64 -4.33 -7.90 3.82
CA GLN A 64 -4.67 -8.51 5.11
C GLN A 64 -3.76 -8.09 6.27
N GLN A 65 -2.54 -7.65 5.99
CA GLN A 65 -1.63 -7.11 7.02
C GLN A 65 -1.89 -5.62 7.28
N LEU A 66 -2.39 -4.89 6.29
CA LEU A 66 -2.53 -3.44 6.33
C LEU A 66 -3.94 -2.98 6.77
N ASP A 67 -4.99 -3.63 6.26
CA ASP A 67 -6.37 -3.17 6.42
C ASP A 67 -6.91 -3.45 7.83
N HIS A 68 -7.46 -2.41 8.46
CA HIS A 68 -7.94 -2.40 9.84
C HIS A 68 -6.86 -2.67 10.91
N PHE A 69 -5.58 -2.36 10.62
CA PHE A 69 -4.46 -2.52 11.55
C PHE A 69 -3.77 -1.19 11.91
N CYS A 70 -2.88 -1.27 12.91
CA CYS A 70 -1.94 -0.21 13.23
C CYS A 70 -0.61 -0.45 12.51
N LEU A 71 -0.23 0.45 11.60
CA LEU A 71 0.95 0.23 10.73
C LEU A 71 2.25 0.13 11.51
N ASN A 72 2.38 0.85 12.62
CA ASN A 72 3.59 0.84 13.45
C ASN A 72 3.88 -0.52 14.12
N GLU A 73 2.90 -1.43 14.15
CA GLU A 73 3.04 -2.78 14.72
C GLU A 73 3.52 -3.82 13.70
N ILE A 74 3.64 -3.42 12.42
CA ILE A 74 4.10 -4.28 11.32
C ILE A 74 5.61 -4.13 11.18
N GLU A 75 6.33 -5.25 11.14
CA GLU A 75 7.78 -5.28 10.98
C GLU A 75 8.21 -4.51 9.71
N GLY A 76 9.09 -3.52 9.87
CA GLY A 76 9.57 -2.65 8.79
C GLY A 76 8.72 -1.38 8.56
N LEU A 77 7.62 -1.20 9.28
CA LEU A 77 6.74 -0.02 9.23
C LEU A 77 6.73 0.77 10.54
N GLU A 78 7.79 0.70 11.36
CA GLU A 78 7.86 1.41 12.63
C GLU A 78 7.81 2.94 12.47
N ASN A 79 8.23 3.45 11.29
CA ASN A 79 8.09 4.84 10.84
C ASN A 79 7.27 4.91 9.53
N PRO A 80 5.94 4.76 9.57
CA PRO A 80 5.10 4.47 8.41
C PRO A 80 4.72 5.75 7.65
N THR A 81 5.72 6.44 7.09
CA THR A 81 5.47 7.51 6.11
C THR A 81 5.00 6.90 4.79
N SER A 82 4.48 7.73 3.87
CA SER A 82 4.07 7.25 2.54
C SER A 82 5.23 6.64 1.75
N GLU A 83 6.44 7.18 1.91
CA GLU A 83 7.66 6.70 1.25
C GLU A 83 8.13 5.36 1.82
N VAL A 84 8.10 5.20 3.15
CA VAL A 84 8.46 3.94 3.81
C VAL A 84 7.46 2.86 3.45
N LEU A 85 6.16 3.15 3.54
CA LEU A 85 5.09 2.23 3.17
C LEU A 85 5.10 1.83 1.69
N SER A 86 5.49 2.73 0.78
CA SER A 86 5.60 2.40 -0.64
C SER A 86 6.80 1.50 -0.96
N LYS A 87 7.82 1.47 -0.09
CA LYS A 87 9.03 0.67 -0.27
C LYS A 87 8.89 -0.71 0.39
N TRP A 88 8.20 -0.77 1.52
CA TRP A 88 7.84 -1.99 2.24
C TRP A 88 6.97 -2.89 1.36
#